data_AF-A0A7J7R8R6-F1
#
_entry.id   AF-A0A7J7R8R6-F1
#
_cell.length_a   1.000
_cell.length_b   1.000
_cell.length_c   1.000
_cell.angle_alpha   90.00
_cell.angle_beta   90.00
_cell.angle_gamma   90.00
#
_symmetry.space_group_name_H-M   'P 1'
#
loop_
_entity.id
_entity.type
_entity.pdbx_description
1 polymer ?
#
loop_
_entity_poly.entity_id
_entity_poly.type
_entity_poly.pdbx_seq_one_letter_code
_entity_poly.pdbx_strand_id
1 'polypeptide(L)'
;MHHGSFYQVMGIFARLNLYLHSGQVALANQCLSQADAFFKAAIGLIPEVPKMINIDGKMRPSDSFLLEFLCNFFSTLLIVPDHPEHGVLFLVRELLNVIQDYTWEDNSDDKIRIYTCVLHLLSAMGQETYLYHVDKVDSNDSLYGGDSKFLAENNKLCETVMAQILEHLKTLAKDEALKRQSSLGLSFFNSILAHGDLRNNRLNQLSVNLWHLAQRHGCADSRTMVKTLEYIKKRSKQPDMGHLTELALRLPLQTRT
;
A
#
# COMPACT_ATOMS: atom_id res chain seq x y z
N MET A 1 31.26 29.25 -0.64
CA MET A 1 29.79 29.13 -0.78
C MET A 1 29.38 27.66 -0.95
N HIS A 2 29.61 26.81 0.06
CA HIS A 2 29.18 25.40 0.06
C HIS A 2 28.70 24.98 1.46
N HIS A 3 27.80 25.77 2.06
CA HIS A 3 27.19 25.46 3.36
C HIS A 3 25.65 25.37 3.30
N GLY A 4 25.04 25.55 2.11
CA GLY A 4 23.58 25.55 1.95
C GLY A 4 22.95 24.17 1.73
N SER A 5 23.69 23.19 1.20
CA SER A 5 23.11 21.92 0.76
C SER A 5 23.03 20.83 1.82
N PHE A 6 23.78 20.94 2.93
CA PHE A 6 23.76 19.92 3.99
C PHE A 6 22.56 20.06 4.94
N TYR A 7 22.08 21.28 5.21
CA TYR A 7 20.93 21.53 6.09
C TYR A 7 19.57 21.32 5.40
N GLN A 8 19.53 21.34 4.07
CA GLN A 8 18.28 21.30 3.31
C GLN A 8 17.64 19.90 3.28
N VAL A 9 18.44 18.85 3.49
CA VAL A 9 18.05 17.47 3.20
C VAL A 9 17.55 16.70 4.44
N MET A 10 18.13 16.94 5.63
CA MET A 10 17.46 16.55 6.88
C MET A 10 16.19 17.39 7.13
N GLY A 11 16.13 18.60 6.56
CA GLY A 11 14.99 19.50 6.70
C GLY A 11 13.70 18.96 6.10
N ILE A 12 13.73 18.31 4.93
CA ILE A 12 12.48 17.90 4.28
C ILE A 12 11.77 16.76 5.00
N PHE A 13 12.49 15.71 5.40
CA PHE A 13 11.89 14.61 6.17
C PHE A 13 11.50 15.06 7.58
N ALA A 14 12.26 15.99 8.20
CA ALA A 14 11.84 16.60 9.45
C ALA A 14 10.52 17.39 9.29
N ARG A 15 10.37 18.16 8.20
CA ARG A 15 9.13 18.91 7.89
C ARG A 15 7.96 17.97 7.57
N LEU A 16 8.18 16.93 6.78
CA LEU A 16 7.17 15.90 6.48
C LEU A 16 6.64 15.28 7.78
N ASN A 17 7.54 14.80 8.64
CA ASN A 17 7.16 14.22 9.93
C ASN A 17 6.51 15.26 10.85
N LEU A 18 6.99 16.51 10.86
CA LEU A 18 6.37 17.58 11.64
C LEU A 18 4.93 17.84 11.21
N TYR A 19 4.66 17.92 9.91
CA TYR A 19 3.29 18.07 9.40
C TYR A 19 2.43 16.85 9.75
N LEU A 20 2.93 15.63 9.54
CA LEU A 20 2.18 14.42 9.88
C LEU A 20 1.84 14.36 11.37
N HIS A 21 2.82 14.57 12.26
CA HIS A 21 2.60 14.55 13.70
C HIS A 21 1.72 15.70 14.19
N SER A 22 1.86 16.90 13.61
CA SER A 22 0.97 18.02 13.93
C SER A 22 -0.46 17.71 13.52
N GLY A 23 -0.66 17.06 12.37
CA GLY A 23 -1.97 16.58 11.93
C GLY A 23 -2.55 15.51 12.84
N GLN A 24 -1.74 14.53 13.27
CA GLN A 24 -2.14 13.50 14.24
C GLN A 24 -2.54 14.09 15.59
N VAL A 25 -1.78 15.06 16.11
CA VAL A 25 -2.10 15.76 17.37
C VAL A 25 -3.36 16.59 17.22
N ALA A 26 -3.52 17.31 16.10
CA ALA A 26 -4.74 18.08 15.82
C ALA A 26 -5.97 17.16 15.76
N LEU A 27 -5.87 16.03 15.06
CA LEU A 27 -6.91 15.01 14.99
C LEU A 27 -7.29 14.48 16.38
N ALA A 28 -6.29 14.13 17.20
CA ALA A 28 -6.49 13.66 18.58
C ALA A 28 -7.17 14.69 19.49
N ASN A 29 -7.10 15.98 19.14
CA ASN A 29 -7.75 17.08 19.85
C ASN A 29 -9.01 17.60 19.13
N GLN A 30 -9.58 16.83 18.20
CA GLN A 30 -10.79 17.17 17.43
C GLN A 30 -10.66 18.46 16.59
N CYS A 31 -9.43 18.91 16.30
CA CYS A 31 -9.13 20.05 15.43
C CYS A 31 -9.07 19.62 13.96
N LEU A 32 -10.22 19.20 13.40
CA LEU A 32 -10.28 18.55 12.08
C LEU A 32 -9.76 19.43 10.93
N SER A 33 -10.11 20.72 10.92
CA SER A 33 -9.66 21.65 9.87
C SER A 33 -8.14 21.86 9.91
N GLN A 34 -7.55 21.87 11.10
CA GLN A 34 -6.10 21.99 11.29
C GLN A 34 -5.40 20.69 10.88
N ALA A 35 -5.98 19.54 11.24
CA ALA A 35 -5.47 18.24 10.82
C ALA A 35 -5.43 18.13 9.29
N ASP A 36 -6.53 18.47 8.61
CA ASP A 36 -6.63 18.50 7.15
C ASP A 36 -5.58 19.43 6.52
N ALA A 37 -5.41 20.65 7.07
CA ALA A 37 -4.39 21.58 6.58
C ALA A 37 -2.96 21.02 6.70
N PHE A 38 -2.63 20.36 7.82
CA PHE A 38 -1.33 19.72 8.00
C PHE A 38 -1.12 18.53 7.06
N PHE A 39 -2.15 17.70 6.87
CA PHE A 39 -2.08 16.56 5.94
C PHE A 39 -1.90 17.04 4.50
N LYS A 40 -2.66 18.05 4.05
CA LYS A 40 -2.48 18.67 2.74
C LYS A 40 -1.08 19.28 2.57
N ALA A 41 -0.55 19.93 3.60
CA ALA A 41 0.82 20.46 3.58
C ALA A 41 1.88 19.35 3.49
N ALA A 42 1.68 18.22 4.16
CA ALA A 42 2.54 17.05 4.03
C ALA A 42 2.49 16.46 2.61
N ILE A 43 1.27 16.29 2.05
CA ILE A 43 1.08 15.79 0.68
C ILE A 43 1.79 16.71 -0.33
N GLY A 44 1.60 18.02 -0.22
CA GLY A 44 2.22 19.01 -1.12
C GLY A 44 3.74 19.07 -1.03
N LEU A 45 4.35 18.55 0.04
CA LEU A 45 5.81 18.55 0.22
C LEU A 45 6.48 17.29 -0.36
N ILE A 46 5.74 16.19 -0.57
CA ILE A 46 6.30 14.93 -1.10
C ILE A 46 7.00 15.11 -2.47
N PRO A 47 6.47 15.87 -3.45
CA PRO A 47 7.15 16.08 -4.72
C PRO A 47 8.52 16.77 -4.59
N GLU A 48 8.75 17.49 -3.49
CA GLU A 48 10.02 18.17 -3.23
C GLU A 48 11.11 17.23 -2.67
N VAL A 49 10.77 15.97 -2.34
CA VAL A 49 11.74 15.01 -1.79
C VAL A 49 12.79 14.69 -2.86
N PRO A 50 14.08 14.94 -2.59
CA PRO A 50 15.13 14.65 -3.55
C PRO A 50 15.38 13.14 -3.62
N LYS A 51 15.82 12.62 -4.77
CA LYS A 51 16.17 11.20 -4.99
C LYS A 51 17.24 10.67 -4.02
N MET A 52 18.19 11.53 -3.67
CA MET A 52 19.31 11.19 -2.80
C MET A 52 19.36 12.15 -1.62
N ILE A 53 19.51 11.61 -0.42
CA ILE A 53 19.61 12.35 0.82
C ILE A 53 20.93 12.11 1.54
N ASN A 54 21.46 13.15 2.19
CA ASN A 54 22.65 13.04 3.01
C ASN A 54 22.27 12.66 4.45
N ILE A 55 22.76 11.52 4.92
CA ILE A 55 22.63 11.06 6.30
C ILE A 55 24.02 10.79 6.85
N ASP A 56 24.40 11.54 7.88
CA ASP A 56 25.71 11.45 8.54
C ASP A 56 26.89 11.50 7.56
N GLY A 57 26.81 12.40 6.57
CA GLY A 57 27.83 12.57 5.54
C GLY A 57 27.74 11.59 4.37
N LYS A 58 26.79 10.63 4.38
CA LYS A 58 26.62 9.62 3.32
C LYS A 58 25.36 9.86 2.51
N MET A 59 25.51 9.92 1.19
CA MET A 59 24.37 9.97 0.27
C MET A 59 23.67 8.61 0.24
N ARG A 60 22.35 8.62 0.42
CA ARG A 60 21.48 7.44 0.43
C ARG A 60 20.24 7.71 -0.43
N PRO A 61 19.64 6.71 -1.08
CA PRO A 61 18.35 6.87 -1.74
C PRO A 61 17.26 7.29 -0.74
N SER A 62 16.38 8.19 -1.16
CA SER A 62 15.28 8.70 -0.33
C SER A 62 14.06 7.77 -0.33
N ASP A 63 13.90 6.94 -1.35
CA ASP A 63 12.73 6.07 -1.57
C ASP A 63 12.35 5.27 -0.32
N SER A 64 13.32 4.67 0.37
CA SER A 64 13.05 3.86 1.57
C SER A 64 12.58 4.69 2.77
N PHE A 65 13.05 5.93 2.90
CA PHE A 65 12.59 6.87 3.94
C PHE A 65 11.19 7.41 3.61
N LEU A 66 10.94 7.65 2.33
CA LEU A 66 9.63 8.06 1.85
C LEU A 66 8.61 6.93 2.04
N LEU A 67 8.98 5.67 1.76
CA LEU A 67 8.15 4.50 2.05
C LEU A 67 7.77 4.43 3.53
N GLU A 68 8.72 4.57 4.45
CA GLU A 68 8.45 4.56 5.90
C GLU A 68 7.47 5.66 6.32
N PHE A 69 7.73 6.90 5.86
CA PHE A 69 6.83 8.04 6.10
C PHE A 69 5.42 7.78 5.57
N LEU A 70 5.30 7.28 4.33
CA LEU A 70 4.02 7.01 3.69
C LEU A 70 3.25 5.90 4.40
N CYS A 71 3.91 4.83 4.87
CA CYS A 71 3.25 3.79 5.67
C CYS A 71 2.61 4.35 6.94
N ASN A 72 3.30 5.27 7.63
CA ASN A 72 2.74 5.97 8.80
C ASN A 72 1.57 6.87 8.39
N PHE A 73 1.71 7.61 7.29
CA PHE A 73 0.65 8.47 6.80
C PHE A 73 -0.59 7.69 6.39
N PHE A 74 -0.45 6.56 5.68
CA PHE A 74 -1.57 5.67 5.35
C PHE A 74 -2.28 5.15 6.60
N SER A 75 -1.52 4.73 7.62
CA SER A 75 -2.09 4.32 8.91
C SER A 75 -2.88 5.46 9.56
N THR A 76 -2.41 6.70 9.42
CA THR A 76 -3.15 7.88 9.90
C THR A 76 -4.42 8.10 9.08
N LEU A 77 -4.36 8.04 7.75
CA LEU A 77 -5.49 8.30 6.87
C LEU A 77 -6.67 7.35 7.08
N LEU A 78 -6.45 6.13 7.59
CA LEU A 78 -7.55 5.21 7.93
C LEU A 78 -8.57 5.85 8.88
N ILE A 79 -8.11 6.65 9.84
CA ILE A 79 -8.93 7.25 10.89
C ILE A 79 -9.21 8.75 10.67
N VAL A 80 -8.85 9.27 9.50
CA VAL A 80 -9.15 10.66 9.14
C VAL A 80 -10.52 10.71 8.48
N PRO A 81 -11.49 11.48 9.00
CA PRO A 81 -12.77 11.66 8.34
C PRO A 81 -12.61 12.36 7.00
N ASP A 82 -13.39 11.92 6.01
CA ASP A 82 -13.52 12.62 4.75
C ASP A 82 -14.17 14.00 4.95
N HIS A 83 -13.69 14.98 4.19
CA HIS A 83 -14.26 16.33 4.22
C HIS A 83 -15.64 16.32 3.52
N PRO A 84 -16.71 16.87 4.14
CA PRO A 84 -18.07 16.82 3.59
C PRO A 84 -18.21 17.38 2.16
N GLU A 85 -17.32 18.30 1.77
CA GLU A 85 -17.39 19.04 0.51
C GLU A 85 -16.44 18.52 -0.58
N HIS A 86 -15.52 17.60 -0.28
CA HIS A 86 -14.44 17.22 -1.23
C HIS A 86 -14.61 15.84 -1.86
N GLY A 87 -15.75 15.20 -1.61
CA GLY A 87 -16.00 13.82 -2.02
C GLY A 87 -15.19 12.81 -1.20
N VAL A 88 -15.52 11.53 -1.39
CA VAL A 88 -14.95 10.45 -0.59
C VAL A 88 -13.50 10.16 -0.98
N LEU A 89 -12.70 9.77 0.01
CA LEU A 89 -11.29 9.38 -0.11
C LEU A 89 -10.41 10.50 -0.67
N PHE A 90 -10.77 11.77 -0.44
CA PHE A 90 -10.09 12.92 -1.06
C PHE A 90 -8.58 12.94 -0.77
N LEU A 91 -8.17 12.87 0.51
CA LEU A 91 -6.75 12.88 0.87
C LEU A 91 -5.98 11.67 0.34
N VAL A 92 -6.64 10.50 0.27
CA VAL A 92 -6.04 9.29 -0.33
C VAL A 92 -5.79 9.49 -1.82
N ARG A 93 -6.73 10.11 -2.53
CA ARG A 93 -6.59 10.44 -3.96
C ARG A 93 -5.47 11.45 -4.21
N GLU A 94 -5.43 12.52 -3.43
CA GLU A 94 -4.37 13.53 -3.53
C GLU A 94 -2.99 12.91 -3.29
N LEU A 95 -2.87 12.07 -2.26
CA LEU A 95 -1.63 11.37 -1.96
C LEU A 95 -1.23 10.40 -3.08
N LEU A 96 -2.19 9.65 -3.65
CA LEU A 96 -1.96 8.77 -4.79
C LEU A 96 -1.50 9.52 -6.05
N ASN A 97 -2.10 10.67 -6.35
CA ASN A 97 -1.70 11.53 -7.48
C ASN A 97 -0.24 11.95 -7.33
N VAL A 98 0.14 12.42 -6.15
CA VAL A 98 1.52 12.82 -5.87
C VAL A 98 2.51 11.65 -5.95
N ILE A 99 2.15 10.47 -5.42
CA ILE A 99 2.98 9.25 -5.53
C ILE A 99 3.16 8.81 -6.98
N GLN A 100 2.11 8.96 -7.80
CA GLN A 100 2.15 8.61 -9.21
C GLN A 100 3.14 9.49 -9.98
N ASP A 101 3.11 10.80 -9.72
CA ASP A 101 3.93 11.82 -10.41
C ASP A 101 5.36 11.95 -9.82
N TYR A 102 5.60 11.37 -8.63
CA TYR A 102 6.93 11.34 -8.04
C TYR A 102 7.93 10.59 -8.93
N THR A 103 9.15 11.14 -9.05
CA THR A 103 10.21 10.54 -9.87
C THR A 103 11.00 9.51 -9.07
N TRP A 104 10.57 8.25 -9.16
CA TRP A 104 11.22 7.10 -8.53
C TRP A 104 12.57 6.74 -9.18
N GLU A 105 13.40 5.97 -8.47
CA GLU A 105 14.61 5.37 -9.05
C GLU A 105 14.26 4.17 -9.96
N ASP A 106 14.87 4.09 -11.15
CA ASP A 106 14.50 3.11 -12.19
C ASP A 106 14.61 1.64 -11.74
N ASN A 107 15.54 1.36 -10.82
CA ASN A 107 15.77 0.01 -10.28
C ASN A 107 15.12 -0.24 -8.92
N SER A 108 14.31 0.71 -8.43
CA SER A 108 13.60 0.61 -7.16
C SER A 108 12.27 -0.10 -7.33
N ASP A 109 11.92 -0.92 -6.35
CA ASP A 109 10.59 -1.53 -6.22
C ASP A 109 9.74 -0.80 -5.15
N ASP A 110 10.25 0.30 -4.58
CA ASP A 110 9.60 0.99 -3.46
C ASP A 110 8.26 1.62 -3.86
N LYS A 111 8.11 2.13 -5.10
CA LYS A 111 6.79 2.56 -5.65
C LYS A 111 5.75 1.45 -5.54
N ILE A 112 6.14 0.21 -5.87
CA ILE A 112 5.24 -0.94 -5.87
C ILE A 112 4.94 -1.42 -4.45
N ARG A 113 5.92 -1.31 -3.55
CA ARG A 113 5.68 -1.55 -2.12
C ARG A 113 4.69 -0.53 -1.55
N ILE A 114 4.81 0.74 -1.92
CA ILE A 114 3.85 1.79 -1.54
C ILE A 114 2.46 1.47 -2.07
N TYR A 115 2.33 1.12 -3.35
CA TYR A 115 1.04 0.69 -3.91
C TYR A 115 0.46 -0.54 -3.20
N THR A 116 1.31 -1.47 -2.77
CA THR A 116 0.87 -2.60 -1.94
C THR A 116 0.33 -2.13 -0.58
N CYS A 117 1.01 -1.18 0.08
CA CYS A 117 0.52 -0.57 1.32
C CYS A 117 -0.79 0.20 1.13
N VAL A 118 -0.97 0.86 -0.02
CA VAL A 118 -2.25 1.50 -0.37
C VAL A 118 -3.36 0.46 -0.49
N LEU A 119 -3.11 -0.70 -1.10
CA LEU A 119 -4.12 -1.76 -1.14
C LEU A 119 -4.49 -2.27 0.27
N HIS A 120 -3.53 -2.32 1.20
CA HIS A 120 -3.82 -2.66 2.59
C HIS A 120 -4.69 -1.59 3.26
N LEU A 121 -4.39 -0.30 3.03
CA LEU A 121 -5.21 0.81 3.49
C LEU A 121 -6.64 0.74 2.93
N LEU A 122 -6.78 0.60 1.61
CA LEU A 122 -8.10 0.56 0.94
C LEU A 122 -8.91 -0.68 1.37
N SER A 123 -8.25 -1.80 1.64
CA SER A 123 -8.90 -2.99 2.23
C SER A 123 -9.40 -2.71 3.65
N ALA A 124 -8.60 -2.02 4.47
CA ALA A 124 -9.00 -1.61 5.81
C ALA A 124 -10.15 -0.59 5.75
N MET A 125 -10.10 0.38 4.84
CA MET A 125 -11.15 1.38 4.62
C MET A 125 -12.46 0.76 4.14
N GLY A 126 -12.41 -0.40 3.47
CA GLY A 126 -13.58 -1.15 3.04
C GLY A 126 -14.23 -2.02 4.13
N GLN A 127 -13.68 -2.08 5.34
CA GLN A 127 -14.31 -2.79 6.46
C GLN A 127 -15.47 -1.98 7.05
N GLU A 128 -16.48 -2.67 7.59
CA GLU A 128 -17.61 -2.03 8.29
C GLU A 128 -17.19 -1.33 9.59
N THR A 129 -16.08 -1.75 10.19
CA THR A 129 -15.50 -1.13 11.38
C THR A 129 -13.98 -1.24 11.30
N TYR A 130 -13.28 -0.14 11.58
CA TYR A 130 -11.83 -0.08 11.57
C TYR A 130 -11.22 -0.68 12.82
N LEU A 131 -9.96 -1.09 12.72
CA LEU A 131 -9.24 -1.75 13.81
C LEU A 131 -8.95 -0.81 14.98
N TYR A 132 -8.85 0.50 14.72
CA TYR A 132 -8.53 1.53 15.71
C TYR A 132 -9.19 2.86 15.32
N HIS A 133 -9.33 3.73 16.31
CA HIS A 133 -10.02 5.01 16.21
C HIS A 133 -9.35 6.06 17.10
N VAL A 134 -9.72 7.32 16.89
CA VAL A 134 -9.42 8.43 17.80
C VAL A 134 -10.68 8.73 18.61
N ASP A 135 -10.52 8.91 19.92
CA ASP A 135 -11.63 9.25 20.81
C ASP A 135 -12.35 10.52 20.32
N LYS A 136 -13.68 10.45 20.21
CA LYS A 136 -14.57 11.55 19.81
C LYS A 136 -14.35 12.08 18.38
N VAL A 137 -13.74 11.28 17.51
CA VAL A 137 -13.67 11.58 16.08
C VAL A 137 -14.34 10.45 15.31
N ASP A 138 -15.35 10.79 14.52
CA ASP A 138 -16.04 9.83 13.65
C ASP A 138 -15.20 9.58 12.40
N SER A 139 -14.54 8.42 12.33
CA SER A 139 -13.81 7.97 11.14
C SER A 139 -14.75 7.53 10.01
N ASN A 140 -14.21 7.28 8.82
CA ASN A 140 -15.00 6.92 7.64
C ASN A 140 -15.84 5.63 7.77
N ASP A 141 -15.47 4.69 8.64
CA ASP A 141 -16.33 3.55 8.96
C ASP A 141 -17.60 3.96 9.72
N SER A 142 -17.52 4.98 10.57
CA SER A 142 -18.69 5.56 11.25
C SER A 142 -19.54 6.43 10.31
N LEU A 143 -18.89 7.13 9.37
CA LEU A 143 -19.57 8.01 8.41
C LEU A 143 -20.27 7.24 7.28
N TYR A 144 -19.65 6.17 6.78
CA TYR A 144 -20.13 5.44 5.60
C TYR A 144 -20.53 3.99 5.90
N GLY A 145 -19.90 3.32 6.88
CA GLY A 145 -20.35 2.03 7.43
C GLY A 145 -20.80 0.99 6.40
N GLY A 146 -19.93 0.67 5.42
CA GLY A 146 -20.25 -0.29 4.36
C GLY A 146 -21.17 0.24 3.26
N ASP A 147 -21.38 1.56 3.17
CA ASP A 147 -22.16 2.19 2.10
C ASP A 147 -21.64 1.77 0.71
N SER A 148 -22.57 1.30 -0.11
CA SER A 148 -22.25 0.75 -1.43
C SER A 148 -21.62 1.76 -2.39
N LYS A 149 -21.92 3.06 -2.28
CA LYS A 149 -21.31 4.09 -3.14
C LYS A 149 -19.88 4.39 -2.69
N PHE A 150 -19.65 4.49 -1.37
CA PHE A 150 -18.31 4.60 -0.82
C PHE A 150 -17.44 3.39 -1.21
N LEU A 151 -17.96 2.17 -1.03
CA LEU A 151 -17.25 0.95 -1.42
C LEU A 151 -16.98 0.88 -2.93
N ALA A 152 -17.89 1.39 -3.77
CA ALA A 152 -17.64 1.46 -5.21
C ALA A 152 -16.47 2.39 -5.55
N GLU A 153 -16.36 3.56 -4.90
CA GLU A 153 -15.23 4.47 -5.08
C GLU A 153 -13.92 3.90 -4.54
N ASN A 154 -13.95 3.24 -3.37
CA ASN A 154 -12.80 2.52 -2.82
C ASN A 154 -12.32 1.41 -3.77
N ASN A 155 -13.23 0.61 -4.31
CA ASN A 155 -12.91 -0.47 -5.24
C ASN A 155 -12.32 0.04 -6.56
N LYS A 156 -12.77 1.20 -7.07
CA LYS A 156 -12.14 1.84 -8.23
C LYS A 156 -10.67 2.16 -7.97
N LEU A 157 -10.35 2.71 -6.80
CA LEU A 157 -8.95 2.97 -6.42
C LEU A 157 -8.15 1.66 -6.30
N CYS A 158 -8.72 0.61 -5.70
CA CYS A 158 -8.09 -0.71 -5.68
C CYS A 158 -7.78 -1.20 -7.10
N GLU A 159 -8.72 -1.12 -8.03
CA GLU A 159 -8.52 -1.53 -9.44
C GLU A 159 -7.40 -0.73 -10.10
N THR A 160 -7.38 0.59 -9.93
CA THR A 160 -6.30 1.45 -10.46
C THR A 160 -4.94 1.07 -9.90
N VAL A 161 -4.82 0.89 -8.58
CA VAL A 161 -3.55 0.56 -7.92
C VAL A 161 -3.08 -0.85 -8.30
N MET A 162 -4.00 -1.83 -8.35
CA MET A 162 -3.67 -3.19 -8.82
C MET A 162 -3.18 -3.18 -10.27
N ALA A 163 -3.77 -2.36 -11.14
CA ALA A 163 -3.32 -2.24 -12.54
C ALA A 163 -1.88 -1.71 -12.62
N GLN A 164 -1.49 -0.75 -11.77
CA GLN A 164 -0.11 -0.24 -11.71
C GLN A 164 0.89 -1.33 -11.27
N ILE A 165 0.53 -2.12 -10.25
CA ILE A 165 1.37 -3.24 -9.80
C ILE A 165 1.54 -4.27 -10.93
N LEU A 166 0.45 -4.62 -11.61
CA LEU A 166 0.48 -5.59 -12.70
C LEU A 166 1.28 -5.10 -13.90
N GLU A 167 1.23 -3.80 -14.21
CA GLU A 167 2.04 -3.24 -15.30
C GLU A 167 3.53 -3.29 -14.97
N HIS A 168 3.92 -2.98 -13.72
CA HIS A 168 5.32 -3.14 -13.28
C HIS A 168 5.79 -4.59 -13.38
N LEU A 169 4.96 -5.55 -12.97
CA LEU A 169 5.30 -6.97 -13.13
C LEU A 169 5.52 -7.35 -14.60
N LYS A 170 4.78 -6.77 -15.56
CA LYS A 170 5.02 -7.00 -16.99
C LYS A 170 6.34 -6.36 -17.45
N THR A 171 6.65 -5.15 -16.99
CA THR A 171 7.92 -4.47 -17.30
C THR A 171 9.10 -5.31 -16.83
N LEU A 172 9.08 -5.81 -15.59
CA LEU A 172 10.12 -6.71 -15.08
C LEU A 172 10.26 -8.01 -15.90
N ALA A 173 9.18 -8.49 -16.52
CA ALA A 173 9.25 -9.64 -17.43
C ALA A 173 10.02 -9.30 -18.72
N LYS A 174 9.74 -8.11 -19.29
CA LYS A 174 10.39 -7.62 -20.52
C LYS A 174 11.88 -7.36 -20.29
N ASP A 175 12.23 -6.86 -19.12
CA ASP A 175 13.61 -6.55 -18.72
C ASP A 175 14.37 -7.79 -18.20
N GLU A 176 13.77 -8.98 -18.30
CA GLU A 176 14.33 -10.25 -17.79
C GLU A 176 14.69 -10.23 -16.28
N ALA A 177 14.09 -9.31 -15.52
CA ALA A 177 14.24 -9.19 -14.07
C ALA A 177 13.40 -10.24 -13.31
N LEU A 178 13.51 -11.51 -13.72
CA LEU A 178 12.63 -12.62 -13.32
C LEU A 178 12.59 -12.87 -11.80
N LYS A 179 13.72 -12.69 -11.12
CA LYS A 179 13.80 -12.84 -9.66
C LYS A 179 13.00 -11.76 -8.91
N ARG A 180 13.09 -10.51 -9.36
CA ARG A 180 12.31 -9.39 -8.81
C ARG A 180 10.82 -9.59 -9.11
N GLN A 181 10.49 -9.95 -10.35
CA GLN A 181 9.13 -10.25 -10.76
C GLN A 181 8.51 -11.37 -9.90
N SER A 182 9.24 -12.46 -9.69
CA SER A 182 8.80 -13.58 -8.86
C SER A 182 8.53 -13.15 -7.42
N SER A 183 9.47 -12.41 -6.80
CA SER A 183 9.34 -11.92 -5.43
C SER A 183 8.15 -10.97 -5.26
N LEU A 184 7.98 -10.02 -6.18
CA LEU A 184 6.87 -9.05 -6.12
C LEU A 184 5.53 -9.72 -6.44
N GLY A 185 5.48 -10.64 -7.41
CA GLY A 185 4.29 -11.41 -7.72
C GLY A 185 3.80 -12.23 -6.51
N LEU A 186 4.73 -12.86 -5.78
CA LEU A 186 4.39 -13.57 -4.54
C LEU A 186 3.96 -12.62 -3.41
N SER A 187 4.60 -11.47 -3.27
CA SER A 187 4.19 -10.43 -2.29
C SER A 187 2.78 -9.92 -2.57
N PHE A 188 2.45 -9.68 -3.84
CA PHE A 188 1.13 -9.23 -4.24
C PHE A 188 0.08 -10.33 -4.03
N PHE A 189 0.41 -11.59 -4.38
CA PHE A 189 -0.43 -12.74 -4.04
C PHE A 189 -0.75 -12.80 -2.54
N ASN A 190 0.28 -12.67 -1.68
CA ASN A 190 0.09 -12.72 -0.24
C ASN A 190 -0.79 -11.57 0.26
N SER A 191 -0.70 -10.39 -0.37
CA SER A 191 -1.57 -9.25 -0.05
C SER A 191 -3.03 -9.52 -0.41
N ILE A 192 -3.30 -10.07 -1.60
CA ILE A 192 -4.67 -10.46 -1.98
C ILE A 192 -5.19 -11.57 -1.06
N LEU A 193 -4.35 -12.55 -0.71
CA LEU A 193 -4.73 -13.63 0.21
C LEU A 193 -5.09 -13.11 1.61
N ALA A 194 -4.39 -12.08 2.09
CA ALA A 194 -4.63 -11.51 3.41
C ALA A 194 -5.86 -10.58 3.45
N HIS A 195 -6.11 -9.84 2.37
CA HIS A 195 -6.99 -8.66 2.39
C HIS A 195 -8.12 -8.66 1.34
N GLY A 196 -7.99 -9.47 0.28
CA GLY A 196 -8.93 -9.51 -0.82
C GLY A 196 -10.06 -10.51 -0.61
N ASP A 197 -11.22 -10.22 -1.22
CA ASP A 197 -12.32 -11.18 -1.28
C ASP A 197 -12.07 -12.23 -2.38
N LEU A 198 -11.55 -13.39 -1.98
CA LEU A 198 -11.25 -14.50 -2.88
C LEU A 198 -12.49 -15.29 -3.34
N ARG A 199 -13.70 -14.91 -2.89
CA ARG A 199 -14.97 -15.35 -3.49
C ARG A 199 -15.24 -14.64 -4.81
N ASN A 200 -14.62 -13.47 -5.03
CA ASN A 200 -14.64 -12.81 -6.31
C ASN A 200 -13.80 -13.59 -7.33
N ASN A 201 -14.45 -14.07 -8.40
CA ASN A 201 -13.82 -14.88 -9.43
C ASN A 201 -12.60 -14.22 -10.09
N ARG A 202 -12.61 -12.88 -10.26
CA ARG A 202 -11.48 -12.16 -10.88
C ARG A 202 -10.27 -12.14 -9.95
N LEU A 203 -10.46 -11.84 -8.67
CA LEU A 203 -9.37 -11.85 -7.67
C LEU A 203 -8.86 -13.27 -7.41
N ASN A 204 -9.75 -14.26 -7.38
CA ASN A 204 -9.38 -15.66 -7.27
C ASN A 204 -8.48 -16.10 -8.44
N GLN A 205 -8.91 -15.80 -9.68
CA GLN A 205 -8.12 -16.10 -10.87
C GLN A 205 -6.78 -15.35 -10.90
N LEU A 206 -6.78 -14.07 -10.52
CA LEU A 206 -5.55 -13.29 -10.42
C LEU A 206 -4.57 -13.92 -9.42
N SER A 207 -5.06 -14.37 -8.27
CA SER A 207 -4.24 -15.02 -7.24
C SER A 207 -3.59 -16.30 -7.78
N VAL A 208 -4.33 -17.13 -8.51
CA VAL A 208 -3.77 -18.31 -9.17
C VAL A 208 -2.70 -17.92 -10.19
N ASN A 209 -2.95 -16.88 -11.00
CA ASN A 209 -1.97 -16.39 -11.98
C ASN A 209 -0.69 -15.89 -11.31
N LEU A 210 -0.80 -15.14 -10.21
CA LEU A 210 0.36 -14.61 -9.45
C LEU A 210 1.16 -15.74 -8.79
N TRP A 211 0.48 -16.76 -8.27
CA TRP A 211 1.14 -17.94 -7.71
C TRP A 211 1.98 -18.70 -8.75
N HIS A 212 1.42 -18.90 -9.94
CA HIS A 212 2.16 -19.51 -11.05
C HIS A 212 3.28 -18.60 -11.56
N LEU A 213 3.04 -17.29 -11.64
CA LEU A 213 4.06 -16.30 -12.01
C LEU A 213 5.24 -16.34 -11.04
N ALA A 214 4.99 -16.41 -9.74
CA ALA A 214 6.04 -16.47 -8.73
C ALA A 214 6.95 -17.69 -8.94
N GLN A 215 6.37 -18.87 -9.21
CA GLN A 215 7.14 -20.10 -9.42
C GLN A 215 7.81 -20.18 -10.78
N ARG A 216 7.34 -19.37 -11.74
CA ARG A 216 7.89 -19.33 -13.09
C ARG A 216 9.39 -19.05 -13.01
N HIS A 217 10.17 -19.83 -13.77
CA HIS A 217 11.63 -19.74 -13.80
C HIS A 217 12.34 -20.11 -12.47
N GLY A 218 11.67 -20.78 -11.53
CA GLY A 218 12.30 -21.33 -10.33
C GLY A 218 12.83 -20.28 -9.34
N CYS A 219 12.43 -19.02 -9.48
CA CYS A 219 12.95 -17.91 -8.69
C CYS A 219 12.25 -17.72 -7.34
N ALA A 220 11.10 -18.37 -7.11
CA ALA A 220 10.34 -18.22 -5.88
C ALA A 220 11.07 -18.83 -4.66
N ASP A 221 10.89 -18.19 -3.51
CA ASP A 221 11.29 -18.77 -2.24
C ASP A 221 10.37 -19.94 -1.86
N SER A 222 10.87 -21.16 -2.11
CA SER A 222 10.12 -22.40 -1.89
C SER A 222 9.65 -22.56 -0.44
N ARG A 223 10.41 -22.04 0.54
CA ARG A 223 10.02 -22.09 1.96
C ARG A 223 8.78 -21.24 2.22
N THR A 224 8.76 -20.01 1.72
CA THR A 224 7.60 -19.11 1.84
C THR A 224 6.39 -19.73 1.16
N MET A 225 6.55 -20.26 -0.07
CA MET A 225 5.43 -20.86 -0.79
C MET A 225 4.82 -22.06 -0.05
N VAL A 226 5.64 -22.99 0.46
CA VAL A 226 5.14 -24.12 1.26
C VAL A 226 4.33 -23.62 2.45
N LYS A 227 4.87 -22.68 3.23
CA LYS A 227 4.19 -22.10 4.41
C LYS A 227 2.90 -21.38 4.04
N THR A 228 2.88 -20.65 2.93
CA THR A 228 1.67 -19.98 2.44
C THR A 228 0.61 -21.00 2.07
N LEU A 229 0.95 -22.08 1.36
CA LEU A 229 -0.01 -23.12 1.01
C LEU A 229 -0.54 -23.87 2.25
N GLU A 230 0.32 -24.15 3.23
CA GLU A 230 -0.07 -24.70 4.52
C GLU A 230 -1.05 -23.78 5.27
N TYR A 231 -0.78 -22.47 5.26
CA TYR A 231 -1.67 -21.47 5.84
C TYR A 231 -3.04 -21.46 5.15
N ILE A 232 -3.10 -21.50 3.81
CA ILE A 232 -4.35 -21.58 3.05
C ILE A 232 -5.14 -22.83 3.45
N LYS A 233 -4.49 -24.00 3.46
CA LYS A 233 -5.10 -25.28 3.89
C LYS A 233 -5.57 -25.27 5.34
N LYS A 234 -4.87 -24.54 6.22
CA LYS A 234 -5.29 -24.38 7.61
C LYS A 234 -6.52 -23.49 7.70
N ARG A 235 -6.55 -22.37 6.98
CA ARG A 235 -7.70 -21.43 6.97
C ARG A 235 -8.93 -22.00 6.28
N SER A 236 -8.76 -22.83 5.26
CA SER A 236 -9.88 -23.45 4.54
C SER A 236 -10.71 -24.41 5.39
N LYS A 237 -10.22 -24.80 6.58
CA LYS A 237 -10.95 -25.60 7.57
C LYS A 237 -11.94 -24.78 8.42
N GLN A 238 -11.86 -23.46 8.37
CA GLN A 238 -12.83 -22.60 9.09
C GLN A 238 -14.19 -22.63 8.36
N PRO A 239 -15.30 -22.43 9.09
CA PRO A 239 -16.61 -22.20 8.49
C PRO A 239 -16.55 -21.08 7.43
N ASP A 240 -17.34 -21.21 6.35
CA ASP A 240 -17.47 -20.22 5.27
C ASP A 240 -16.21 -19.92 4.43
N MET A 241 -15.17 -20.75 4.57
CA MET A 241 -13.90 -20.65 3.82
C MET A 241 -13.76 -21.68 2.69
N GLY A 242 -14.86 -22.23 2.17
CA GLY A 242 -14.85 -23.26 1.11
C GLY A 242 -14.07 -22.84 -0.15
N HIS A 243 -14.16 -21.57 -0.52
CA HIS A 243 -13.41 -20.96 -1.63
C HIS A 243 -11.88 -21.11 -1.49
N LEU A 244 -11.34 -21.19 -0.27
CA LEU A 244 -9.91 -21.44 -0.03
C LEU A 244 -9.52 -22.90 -0.26
N THR A 245 -10.44 -23.85 -0.04
CA THR A 245 -10.21 -25.26 -0.36
C THR A 245 -10.05 -25.43 -1.86
N GLU A 246 -10.96 -24.82 -2.64
CA GLU A 246 -10.89 -24.81 -4.10
C GLU A 246 -9.64 -24.08 -4.61
N LEU A 247 -9.30 -22.94 -4.00
CA LEU A 247 -8.07 -22.23 -4.32
C LEU A 247 -6.84 -23.12 -4.09
N ALA A 248 -6.72 -23.77 -2.93
CA ALA A 248 -5.56 -24.60 -2.60
C ALA A 248 -5.29 -25.72 -3.61
N LEU A 249 -6.35 -26.30 -4.21
CA LEU A 249 -6.22 -27.32 -5.26
C LEU A 249 -5.58 -26.78 -6.54
N ARG A 250 -5.73 -25.47 -6.79
CA ARG A 250 -5.21 -24.76 -7.96
C ARG A 250 -3.83 -24.14 -7.71
N LEU A 251 -3.25 -24.33 -6.52
CA LEU A 251 -1.94 -23.78 -6.15
C LEU A 251 -0.88 -24.89 -5.95
N PRO A 252 -0.59 -25.73 -6.97
CA PRO A 252 0.44 -26.73 -6.84
C PRO A 252 1.81 -26.08 -6.63
N LEU A 253 2.66 -26.77 -5.88
CA LEU A 253 4.08 -26.45 -5.76
C LEU A 253 4.81 -27.12 -6.93
N GLN A 254 5.62 -26.36 -7.66
CA GLN A 254 6.48 -26.93 -8.70
C GLN A 254 7.66 -27.67 -8.03
N THR A 255 7.85 -28.94 -8.41
CA THR A 255 9.06 -29.68 -8.09
C THR A 255 10.24 -29.05 -8.83
N ARG A 256 11.31 -28.71 -8.11
CA ARG A 256 12.57 -28.26 -8.72
C ARG A 256 13.13 -29.44 -9.54
N THR A 257 13.11 -29.33 -10.86
CA THR A 257 13.90 -30.15 -11.79
C THR A 257 15.30 -29.59 -11.92
#